data_AF-N9AJ58-F1
#
_entry.id   AF-N9AJ58-F1
#
_cell.length_a   1.000
_cell.length_b   1.000
_cell.length_c   1.000
_cell.angle_alpha   90.00
_cell.angle_beta   90.00
_cell.angle_gamma   90.00
#
_symmetry.space_group_name_H-M   'P 1'
#
loop_
_entity.id
_entity.type
_entity.pdbx_description
1 polymer ?
#
loop_
_entity_poly.entity_id
_entity_poly.type
_entity_poly.pdbx_seq_one_letter_code
_entity_poly.pdbx_strand_id
1 'polypeptide(L)'
;MIVRDKSNSFSLLFAWHGTILPKVLPALMSVILISGVLVYLSREHFFSLPAVPAIGFTIFGVILSIFLSFRNTACYDRWWEGRKLWGGLIATTRHLSRDTHILDTENRELLLYRMMLFTHLLRDRLRQQESNIEHYQPDTQFDPIAFNQIKQQVNPAQWVLEQMQKQLVECYRSGQISDIIYNNLNQHTVELGNIQAGCDRILSTPLPFSYSVLLHRAVYSFCFILPFSLEANLGLWTPVLVALIAYLFLGLDELSAELEEPFGLQDNDLALDSIVRLVERETLSSIGREIPEPLRPWKGHLS
;
A
#
# COMPACT_ATOMS: atom_id res chain seq x y z
N MET A 1 4.22 6.16 -0.86
CA MET A 1 3.41 6.78 -1.94
C MET A 1 4.15 7.94 -2.58
N ILE A 2 4.34 7.94 -3.89
CA ILE A 2 5.00 9.07 -4.57
C ILE A 2 4.04 10.23 -4.83
N VAL A 3 4.41 11.41 -4.34
CA VAL A 3 3.76 12.69 -4.66
C VAL A 3 4.64 13.44 -5.65
N ARG A 4 4.18 13.55 -6.90
CA ARG A 4 4.96 14.12 -8.01
C ARG A 4 4.40 15.46 -8.48
N ASP A 5 5.31 16.33 -8.94
CA ASP A 5 4.96 17.49 -9.74
C ASP A 5 4.46 17.05 -11.14
N LYS A 6 3.26 17.53 -11.52
CA LYS A 6 2.59 17.18 -12.79
C LYS A 6 3.00 18.09 -13.95
N SER A 7 3.81 19.12 -13.71
CA SER A 7 4.16 20.16 -14.69
C SER A 7 5.03 19.67 -15.86
N ASN A 8 5.80 18.59 -15.67
CA ASN A 8 6.71 18.05 -16.68
C ASN A 8 6.38 16.59 -17.00
N SER A 9 5.73 16.37 -18.15
CA SER A 9 5.42 15.02 -18.66
C SER A 9 6.63 14.33 -19.28
N PHE A 10 7.59 15.09 -19.82
CA PHE A 10 8.79 14.52 -20.45
C PHE A 10 9.73 13.90 -19.42
N SER A 11 9.78 14.45 -18.20
CA SER A 11 10.53 13.86 -17.09
C SER A 11 10.00 12.48 -16.65
N LEU A 12 8.76 12.09 -17.02
CA LEU A 12 8.24 10.74 -16.77
C LEU A 12 8.97 9.68 -17.57
N LEU A 13 9.39 10.00 -18.81
CA LEU A 13 10.04 9.03 -19.70
C LEU A 13 11.40 8.58 -19.16
N PHE A 14 12.04 9.42 -18.34
CA PHE A 14 13.35 9.17 -17.74
C PHE A 14 13.29 9.00 -16.22
N ALA A 15 12.09 8.85 -15.66
CA ALA A 15 11.92 8.57 -14.24
C ALA A 15 12.48 7.17 -13.92
N TRP A 16 13.23 7.08 -12.83
CA TRP A 16 13.85 5.83 -12.39
C TRP A 16 13.32 5.40 -11.02
N HIS A 17 13.42 6.29 -10.04
CA HIS A 17 12.92 6.05 -8.68
C HIS A 17 11.39 6.03 -8.68
N GLY A 18 10.79 5.04 -8.01
CA GLY A 18 9.33 4.87 -8.01
C GLY A 18 8.71 4.15 -9.20
N THR A 19 9.51 3.88 -10.22
CA THR A 19 9.04 3.15 -11.40
C THR A 19 9.25 1.66 -11.21
N ILE A 20 8.52 0.87 -11.98
CA ILE A 20 8.64 -0.59 -11.98
C ILE A 20 9.91 -1.04 -12.71
N LEU A 21 10.49 -0.18 -13.56
CA LEU A 21 11.61 -0.51 -14.44
C LEU A 21 12.81 -1.14 -13.69
N PRO A 22 13.30 -0.61 -12.56
CA PRO A 22 14.43 -1.22 -11.83
C PRO A 22 14.13 -2.63 -11.32
N LYS A 23 12.87 -2.94 -10.98
CA LYS A 23 12.47 -4.26 -10.49
C LYS A 23 12.47 -5.29 -11.62
N VAL A 24 11.99 -4.92 -12.81
CA VAL A 24 11.93 -5.82 -13.98
C VAL A 24 13.20 -5.83 -14.82
N LEU A 25 14.12 -4.88 -14.59
CA LEU A 25 15.35 -4.71 -15.37
C LEU A 25 16.20 -5.99 -15.47
N PRO A 26 16.41 -6.80 -14.41
CA PRO A 26 17.22 -8.01 -14.53
C PRO A 26 16.61 -9.05 -15.50
N ALA A 27 15.30 -9.25 -15.42
CA ALA A 27 14.57 -10.15 -16.32
C ALA A 27 14.57 -9.59 -17.75
N LEU A 28 14.32 -8.29 -17.90
CA LEU A 28 14.34 -7.59 -19.19
C LEU A 28 15.71 -7.70 -19.87
N MET A 29 16.80 -7.44 -19.14
CA MET A 29 18.16 -7.59 -19.65
C MET A 29 18.47 -9.02 -20.07
N SER A 30 17.97 -10.01 -19.32
CA SER A 30 18.12 -11.43 -19.67
C SER A 30 17.43 -11.76 -20.99
N VAL A 31 16.21 -11.26 -21.19
CA VAL A 31 15.45 -11.44 -22.44
C VAL A 31 16.14 -10.74 -23.62
N ILE A 32 16.63 -9.51 -23.43
CA ILE A 32 17.39 -8.76 -24.45
C ILE A 32 18.67 -9.52 -24.82
N LEU A 33 19.41 -10.04 -23.84
CA LEU A 33 20.62 -10.80 -24.06
C LEU A 33 20.34 -12.09 -24.85
N ILE A 34 19.32 -12.86 -24.46
CA ILE A 34 18.89 -14.06 -25.20
C ILE A 34 18.53 -13.71 -26.64
N SER A 35 17.79 -12.62 -26.85
CA SER A 35 17.45 -12.15 -28.20
C SER A 35 18.67 -11.75 -29.01
N GLY A 36 19.65 -11.07 -28.41
CA GLY A 36 20.88 -10.67 -29.09
C GLY A 36 21.75 -11.86 -29.48
N VAL A 37 21.91 -12.82 -28.57
CA VAL A 37 22.63 -14.08 -28.81
C VAL A 37 21.95 -14.88 -29.93
N LEU A 38 20.62 -14.99 -29.89
CA LEU A 38 19.84 -15.70 -30.90
C LEU A 38 20.06 -15.12 -32.30
N VAL A 39 19.97 -13.78 -32.44
CA VAL A 39 20.18 -13.09 -33.71
C VAL A 39 21.61 -13.26 -34.21
N TYR A 40 22.61 -13.20 -33.31
CA TYR A 40 24.01 -13.44 -33.66
C TYR A 40 24.25 -14.86 -34.20
N LEU A 41 23.74 -15.87 -33.50
CA LEU A 41 23.90 -17.28 -33.90
C LEU A 41 23.20 -17.60 -35.22
N SER A 42 22.03 -17.02 -35.45
CA SER A 42 21.28 -17.17 -36.71
C SER A 42 22.03 -16.55 -37.89
N ARG A 43 22.60 -15.35 -37.69
CA ARG A 43 23.35 -14.63 -38.73
C ARG A 43 24.61 -15.34 -39.18
N GLU A 44 25.34 -15.93 -38.24
CA GLU A 44 26.57 -16.69 -38.51
C GLU A 44 26.28 -18.12 -39.00
N HIS A 45 25.01 -18.46 -39.26
CA HIS A 45 24.56 -19.78 -39.72
C HIS A 45 24.99 -20.95 -38.81
N PHE A 46 25.29 -20.70 -37.53
CA PHE A 46 25.69 -21.74 -36.59
C PHE A 46 24.54 -22.71 -36.28
N PHE A 47 23.28 -22.24 -36.34
CA PHE A 47 22.09 -23.04 -36.08
C PHE A 47 20.90 -22.62 -36.95
N SER A 48 20.15 -23.59 -37.48
CA SER A 48 18.83 -23.37 -38.07
C SER A 48 17.75 -23.81 -37.08
N LEU A 49 17.27 -22.88 -36.25
CA LEU A 49 16.15 -23.19 -35.34
C LEU A 49 14.84 -23.27 -36.15
N PRO A 50 13.96 -24.25 -35.86
CA PRO A 50 12.62 -24.26 -36.42
C PRO A 50 11.91 -22.97 -36.04
N ALA A 51 11.37 -22.25 -37.03
CA ALA A 51 10.61 -21.04 -36.78
C ALA A 51 9.42 -21.36 -35.89
N VAL A 52 9.38 -20.76 -34.70
CA VAL A 52 8.22 -20.85 -33.82
C VAL A 52 7.11 -19.99 -34.43
N PRO A 53 5.91 -20.52 -34.72
CA PRO A 53 4.88 -19.76 -35.42
C PRO A 53 4.44 -18.52 -34.64
N ALA A 54 4.64 -17.34 -35.23
CA ALA A 54 4.26 -16.05 -34.63
C ALA A 54 2.78 -15.97 -34.23
N ILE A 55 1.91 -16.63 -35.00
CA ILE A 55 0.47 -16.66 -34.72
C ILE A 55 0.13 -17.23 -33.34
N GLY A 56 0.88 -18.24 -32.87
CA GLY A 56 0.70 -18.82 -31.54
C GLY A 56 1.04 -17.81 -30.44
N PHE A 57 2.09 -17.02 -30.65
CA PHE A 57 2.48 -15.95 -29.72
C PHE A 57 1.50 -14.79 -29.72
N THR A 58 0.89 -14.44 -30.85
CA THR A 58 -0.17 -13.43 -30.89
C THR A 58 -1.38 -13.89 -30.07
N ILE A 59 -1.83 -15.13 -30.24
CA ILE A 59 -2.96 -15.68 -29.46
C ILE A 59 -2.61 -15.73 -27.97
N PHE A 60 -1.43 -16.24 -27.63
CA PHE A 60 -0.98 -16.31 -26.23
C PHE A 60 -0.85 -14.92 -25.61
N GLY A 61 -0.28 -13.96 -26.34
CA GLY A 61 -0.14 -12.58 -25.88
C GLY A 61 -1.49 -11.90 -25.64
N VAL A 62 -2.47 -12.11 -26.51
CA VAL A 62 -3.85 -11.61 -26.31
C VAL A 62 -4.46 -12.21 -25.05
N ILE A 63 -4.43 -13.53 -24.90
CA ILE A 63 -4.97 -14.21 -23.72
C ILE A 63 -4.28 -13.72 -22.44
N LEU A 64 -2.96 -13.63 -22.45
CA LEU A 64 -2.16 -13.16 -21.32
C LEU A 64 -2.50 -11.71 -20.96
N SER A 65 -2.66 -10.83 -21.96
CA SER A 65 -3.02 -9.43 -21.74
C SER A 65 -4.39 -9.28 -21.06
N ILE A 66 -5.36 -10.12 -21.44
CA ILE A 66 -6.71 -10.12 -20.83
C ILE A 66 -6.62 -10.55 -19.36
N PHE A 67 -5.89 -11.63 -19.07
CA PHE A 67 -5.74 -12.07 -17.69
C PHE A 67 -4.97 -11.09 -16.82
N LEU A 68 -3.90 -10.47 -17.34
CA LEU A 68 -3.18 -9.41 -16.62
C LEU A 68 -4.07 -8.21 -16.35
N SER A 69 -4.95 -7.83 -17.28
CA SER A 69 -5.93 -6.75 -17.06
C SER A 69 -6.88 -7.06 -15.90
N PHE A 70 -7.39 -8.30 -15.83
CA PHE A 70 -8.23 -8.73 -14.71
C PHE A 70 -7.47 -8.73 -13.38
N ARG A 71 -6.22 -9.23 -13.37
CA ARG A 71 -5.36 -9.17 -12.19
C ARG A 71 -5.13 -7.73 -11.73
N ASN A 72 -4.73 -6.87 -12.65
CA ASN A 72 -4.44 -5.47 -12.37
C ASN A 72 -5.67 -4.74 -11.81
N THR A 73 -6.86 -5.03 -12.35
CA THR A 73 -8.12 -4.47 -11.82
C THR A 73 -8.34 -4.91 -10.38
N ALA A 74 -8.19 -6.20 -10.07
CA ALA A 74 -8.36 -6.72 -8.71
C ALA A 74 -7.34 -6.14 -7.72
N CYS A 75 -6.08 -6.02 -8.11
CA CYS A 75 -5.04 -5.39 -7.29
C CYS A 75 -5.32 -3.90 -7.08
N TYR A 76 -5.74 -3.19 -8.13
CA TYR A 76 -6.09 -1.77 -8.03
C TYR A 76 -7.28 -1.53 -7.11
N ASP A 77 -8.34 -2.33 -7.21
CA ASP A 77 -9.52 -2.20 -6.34
C ASP A 77 -9.15 -2.39 -4.87
N ARG A 78 -8.25 -3.33 -4.59
CA ARG A 78 -7.71 -3.62 -3.25
C ARG A 78 -6.87 -2.45 -2.73
N TRP A 79 -5.99 -1.88 -3.56
CA TRP A 79 -5.24 -0.67 -3.21
C TRP A 79 -6.15 0.52 -2.92
N TRP A 80 -7.16 0.73 -3.78
CA TRP A 80 -8.13 1.79 -3.64
C TRP A 80 -9.02 1.61 -2.40
N GLU A 81 -9.37 0.37 -2.06
CA GLU A 81 -10.06 0.06 -0.82
C GLU A 81 -9.25 0.46 0.41
N GLY A 82 -7.96 0.10 0.46
CA GLY A 82 -7.04 0.55 1.50
C GLY A 82 -6.99 2.08 1.62
N ARG A 83 -6.90 2.77 0.47
CA ARG A 83 -6.91 4.25 0.43
C ARG A 83 -8.21 4.86 0.96
N LYS A 84 -9.37 4.26 0.65
CA LYS A 84 -10.68 4.69 1.15
C LYS A 84 -10.78 4.50 2.67
N LEU A 85 -10.35 3.36 3.19
CA LEU A 85 -10.36 3.06 4.64
C LEU A 85 -9.55 4.09 5.43
N TRP A 86 -8.32 4.38 5.01
CA TRP A 86 -7.49 5.41 5.64
C TRP A 86 -8.01 6.83 5.40
N GLY A 87 -8.74 7.09 4.31
CA GLY A 87 -9.49 8.33 4.12
C GLY A 87 -10.65 8.48 5.11
N GLY A 88 -11.37 7.39 5.35
CA GLY A 88 -12.40 7.29 6.39
C GLY A 88 -11.82 7.54 7.77
N LEU A 89 -10.63 6.99 8.07
CA LEU A 89 -9.93 7.23 9.34
C LEU A 89 -9.67 8.72 9.58
N ILE A 90 -9.17 9.43 8.58
CA ILE A 90 -8.95 10.88 8.67
C ILE A 90 -10.28 11.61 8.92
N ALA A 91 -11.37 11.22 8.27
CA ALA A 91 -12.68 11.84 8.50
C ALA A 91 -13.20 11.57 9.93
N THR A 92 -13.15 10.31 10.39
CA THR A 92 -13.61 9.90 11.72
C THR A 92 -12.80 10.55 12.83
N THR A 93 -11.48 10.64 12.69
CA THR A 93 -10.63 11.35 13.68
C THR A 93 -10.98 12.84 13.78
N ARG A 94 -11.28 13.50 12.65
CA ARG A 94 -11.77 14.90 12.64
C ARG A 94 -13.15 15.05 13.28
N HIS A 95 -14.08 14.13 13.00
CA HIS A 95 -15.41 14.13 13.62
C HIS A 95 -15.30 13.92 15.14
N LEU A 96 -14.52 12.94 15.59
CA LEU A 96 -14.28 12.70 17.00
C LEU A 96 -13.62 13.91 17.68
N SER A 97 -12.58 14.51 17.07
CA SER A 97 -11.92 15.71 17.61
C SER A 97 -12.86 16.92 17.79
N ARG A 98 -13.85 17.07 16.90
CA ARG A 98 -14.85 18.13 16.97
C ARG A 98 -15.92 17.81 18.02
N ASP A 99 -16.49 16.62 17.98
CA ASP A 99 -17.67 16.28 18.78
C ASP A 99 -17.28 16.07 20.26
N THR A 100 -16.00 15.76 20.54
CA THR A 100 -15.44 15.68 21.91
C THR A 100 -15.29 17.03 22.63
N HIS A 101 -15.57 18.17 21.98
CA HIS A 101 -15.63 19.46 22.67
C HIS A 101 -16.70 19.54 23.77
N ILE A 102 -17.65 18.62 23.76
CA ILE A 102 -18.66 18.49 24.82
C ILE A 102 -18.09 17.93 26.13
N LEU A 103 -16.95 17.24 26.06
CA LEU A 103 -16.25 16.69 27.23
C LEU A 103 -15.46 17.79 27.94
N ASP A 104 -15.17 17.57 29.22
CA ASP A 104 -14.19 18.36 29.95
C ASP A 104 -12.78 18.18 29.36
N THR A 105 -11.90 19.13 29.66
CA THR A 105 -10.56 19.20 29.07
C THR A 105 -9.73 17.93 29.30
N GLU A 106 -9.80 17.35 30.51
CA GLU A 106 -9.03 16.16 30.85
C GLU A 106 -9.49 14.94 30.04
N ASN A 107 -10.80 14.65 30.05
CA ASN A 107 -11.34 13.54 29.27
C ASN A 107 -11.15 13.72 27.77
N ARG A 108 -11.31 14.95 27.27
CA ARG A 108 -11.10 15.27 25.86
C ARG A 108 -9.66 14.99 25.43
N GLU A 109 -8.68 15.51 26.15
CA GLU A 109 -7.28 15.30 25.83
C GLU A 109 -6.93 13.81 25.88
N LEU A 110 -7.30 13.12 26.96
CA LEU A 110 -7.04 11.70 27.16
C LEU A 110 -7.56 10.85 25.99
N LEU A 111 -8.81 11.10 25.56
CA LEU A 111 -9.44 10.35 24.47
C LEU A 111 -8.72 10.61 23.13
N LEU A 112 -8.29 11.85 22.89
CA LEU A 112 -7.59 12.23 21.66
C LEU A 112 -6.16 11.69 21.60
N TYR A 113 -5.44 11.62 22.72
CA TYR A 113 -4.15 10.94 22.78
C TYR A 113 -4.27 9.43 22.54
N ARG A 114 -5.31 8.79 23.08
CA ARG A 114 -5.61 7.37 22.79
C ARG A 114 -5.99 7.15 21.33
N MET A 115 -6.73 8.07 20.70
CA MET A 115 -7.03 8.04 19.26
C MET A 115 -5.77 8.15 18.40
N MET A 116 -4.83 9.06 18.73
CA MET A 116 -3.55 9.16 18.04
C MET A 116 -2.74 7.87 18.17
N LEU A 117 -2.66 7.31 19.39
CA LEU A 117 -1.99 6.03 19.65
C LEU A 117 -2.64 4.87 18.87
N PHE A 118 -3.97 4.80 18.83
CA PHE A 118 -4.70 3.82 18.01
C PHE A 118 -4.28 3.91 16.55
N THR A 119 -4.23 5.12 15.99
CA THR A 119 -3.88 5.36 14.59
C THR A 119 -2.44 4.91 14.28
N HIS A 120 -1.52 5.18 15.20
CA HIS A 120 -0.13 4.77 15.13
C HIS A 120 0.02 3.23 15.19
N LEU A 121 -0.66 2.58 16.14
CA LEU A 121 -0.63 1.12 16.30
C LEU A 121 -1.30 0.41 15.14
N LEU A 122 -2.34 1.00 14.53
CA LEU A 122 -2.97 0.46 13.32
C LEU A 122 -1.99 0.43 12.16
N ARG A 123 -1.23 1.52 11.93
CA ARG A 123 -0.16 1.51 10.91
C ARG A 123 0.86 0.41 11.19
N ASP A 124 1.38 0.36 12.41
CA ASP A 124 2.41 -0.62 12.83
C ASP A 124 1.94 -2.05 12.61
N ARG A 125 0.67 -2.34 12.95
CA ARG A 125 0.03 -3.62 12.68
C ARG A 125 0.00 -3.95 11.18
N LEU A 126 -0.42 -3.02 10.34
CA LEU A 126 -0.52 -3.26 8.89
C LEU A 126 0.86 -3.41 8.22
N ARG A 127 1.89 -2.76 8.78
CA ARG A 127 3.27 -2.87 8.31
C ARG A 127 4.06 -4.01 8.96
N GLN A 128 3.50 -4.68 9.96
CA GLN A 128 4.18 -5.67 10.78
C GLN A 128 5.50 -5.12 11.38
N GLN A 129 5.44 -3.87 11.85
CA GLN A 129 6.57 -3.14 12.43
C GLN A 129 6.26 -2.70 13.85
N GLU A 130 7.30 -2.54 14.66
CA GLU A 130 7.17 -1.95 15.99
C GLU A 130 7.88 -0.60 16.04
N SER A 131 7.10 0.47 16.11
CA SER A 131 7.62 1.81 16.28
C SER A 131 7.73 2.19 17.76
N ASN A 132 8.44 3.29 18.05
CA ASN A 132 8.48 3.85 19.39
C ASN A 132 7.15 4.58 19.68
N ILE A 133 6.46 4.15 20.74
CA ILE A 133 5.22 4.75 21.24
C ILE A 133 5.40 5.52 22.55
N GLU A 134 6.58 5.51 23.17
CA GLU A 134 6.87 6.06 24.51
C GLU A 134 6.45 7.53 24.66
N HIS A 135 6.49 8.31 23.58
CA HIS A 135 6.03 9.70 23.59
C HIS A 135 4.53 9.86 23.96
N TYR A 136 3.68 8.85 23.71
CA TYR A 136 2.26 8.89 24.09
C TYR A 136 2.01 8.50 25.55
N GLN A 137 2.99 7.88 26.24
CA GLN A 137 2.80 7.41 27.61
C GLN A 137 2.33 8.48 28.60
N PRO A 138 2.94 9.68 28.69
CA PRO A 138 2.55 10.67 29.71
C PRO A 138 1.10 11.14 29.56
N ASP A 139 0.62 11.26 28.32
CA ASP A 139 -0.66 11.89 28.01
C ASP A 139 -1.83 10.88 27.87
N THR A 140 -1.52 9.58 27.72
CA THR A 140 -2.54 8.52 27.62
C THR A 140 -3.04 8.01 28.97
N GLN A 141 -2.44 8.49 30.06
CA GLN A 141 -2.71 8.08 31.46
C GLN A 141 -2.75 6.55 31.66
N PHE A 142 -2.06 5.79 30.82
CA PHE A 142 -1.90 4.36 31.04
C PHE A 142 -0.85 4.14 32.14
N ASP A 143 -1.16 3.27 33.10
CA ASP A 143 -0.18 2.80 34.07
C ASP A 143 1.06 2.25 33.33
N PRO A 144 2.31 2.56 33.75
CA PRO A 144 3.50 2.08 33.05
C PRO A 144 3.54 0.57 32.78
N ILE A 145 2.94 -0.23 33.67
CA ILE A 145 2.82 -1.68 33.47
C ILE A 145 1.88 -1.98 32.30
N ALA A 146 0.70 -1.37 32.28
CA ALA A 146 -0.27 -1.53 31.20
C ALA A 146 0.28 -1.02 29.86
N PHE A 147 0.99 0.11 29.87
CA PHE A 147 1.61 0.68 28.68
C PHE A 147 2.66 -0.26 28.06
N ASN A 148 3.53 -0.84 28.89
CA ASN A 148 4.54 -1.81 28.45
C ASN A 148 3.91 -3.12 27.91
N GLN A 149 2.72 -3.46 28.36
CA GLN A 149 1.98 -4.64 27.90
C GLN A 149 1.21 -4.40 26.60
N ILE A 150 1.09 -3.16 26.10
CA ILE A 150 0.38 -2.84 24.84
C ILE A 150 0.94 -3.68 23.69
N LYS A 151 2.26 -3.76 23.58
CA LYS A 151 2.95 -4.53 22.54
C LYS A 151 2.75 -6.05 22.64
N GLN A 152 2.40 -6.54 23.84
CA GLN A 152 2.16 -7.97 24.10
C GLN A 152 0.71 -8.38 23.78
N GLN A 153 -0.18 -7.40 23.53
CA GLN A 153 -1.55 -7.68 23.13
C GLN A 153 -1.58 -8.32 21.73
N VAL A 154 -2.51 -9.26 21.53
CA VAL A 154 -2.74 -9.88 20.21
C VAL A 154 -3.11 -8.83 19.15
N ASN A 155 -3.86 -7.81 19.56
CA ASN A 155 -4.19 -6.67 18.73
C ASN A 155 -4.06 -5.37 19.55
N PRO A 156 -2.88 -4.72 19.54
CA PRO A 156 -2.63 -3.50 20.32
C PRO A 156 -3.56 -2.34 19.97
N ALA A 157 -3.85 -2.15 18.67
CA ALA A 157 -4.77 -1.10 18.21
C ALA A 157 -6.19 -1.33 18.76
N GLN A 158 -6.71 -2.57 18.63
CA GLN A 158 -8.02 -2.91 19.20
C GLN A 158 -8.08 -2.71 20.71
N TRP A 159 -7.01 -3.05 21.42
CA TRP A 159 -6.93 -2.87 22.87
C TRP A 159 -7.06 -1.38 23.23
N VAL A 160 -6.36 -0.48 22.54
CA VAL A 160 -6.47 0.97 22.76
C VAL A 160 -7.88 1.47 22.46
N LEU A 161 -8.52 0.96 21.39
CA LEU A 161 -9.91 1.29 21.05
C LEU A 161 -10.88 0.86 22.17
N GLU A 162 -10.64 -0.29 22.80
CA GLU A 162 -11.41 -0.74 23.97
C GLU A 162 -11.21 0.21 25.17
N GLN A 163 -10.01 0.76 25.38
CA GLN A 163 -9.78 1.74 26.44
C GLN A 163 -10.48 3.07 26.17
N MET A 164 -10.54 3.51 24.92
CA MET A 164 -11.35 4.68 24.52
C MET A 164 -12.83 4.44 24.84
N GLN A 165 -13.34 3.25 24.54
CA GLN A 165 -14.72 2.87 24.86
C GLN A 165 -15.00 2.89 26.37
N LYS A 166 -14.12 2.30 27.17
CA LYS A 166 -14.25 2.26 28.65
C LYS A 166 -14.31 3.67 29.23
N GLN A 167 -13.47 4.58 28.75
CA GLN A 167 -13.49 5.97 29.17
C GLN A 167 -14.84 6.66 28.87
N LEU A 168 -15.41 6.46 27.68
CA LEU A 168 -16.73 7.00 27.34
C LEU A 168 -17.83 6.41 28.24
N VAL A 169 -17.74 5.13 28.58
CA VAL A 169 -18.67 4.47 29.51
C VAL A 169 -18.53 5.02 30.94
N GLU A 170 -17.32 5.36 31.38
CA GLU A 170 -17.08 5.99 32.68
C GLU A 170 -17.64 7.41 32.75
N CYS A 171 -17.47 8.21 31.68
CA CYS A 171 -18.11 9.53 31.55
C CYS A 171 -19.64 9.42 31.62
N TYR A 172 -20.21 8.39 30.99
CA TYR A 172 -21.64 8.13 31.03
C TYR A 172 -22.11 7.72 32.43
N ARG A 173 -21.44 6.74 33.06
CA ARG A 173 -21.80 6.24 34.40
C ARG A 173 -21.66 7.29 35.50
N SER A 174 -20.73 8.22 35.35
CA SER A 174 -20.54 9.35 36.28
C SER A 174 -21.52 10.50 36.03
N GLY A 175 -22.35 10.43 34.98
CA GLY A 175 -23.34 11.45 34.63
C GLY A 175 -22.75 12.69 33.95
N GLN A 176 -21.49 12.64 33.49
CA GLN A 176 -20.85 13.74 32.76
C GLN A 176 -21.43 13.90 31.35
N ILE A 177 -21.92 12.82 30.74
CA ILE A 177 -22.58 12.83 29.43
C ILE A 177 -23.91 12.06 29.47
N SER A 178 -24.85 12.45 28.61
CA SER A 178 -26.15 11.77 28.45
C SER A 178 -26.07 10.63 27.43
N ASP A 179 -27.09 9.76 27.40
CA ASP A 179 -27.21 8.63 26.46
C ASP A 179 -27.03 9.04 25.00
N ILE A 180 -27.60 10.20 24.61
CA ILE A 180 -27.54 10.72 23.24
C ILE A 180 -26.10 11.12 22.89
N ILE A 181 -25.41 11.80 23.82
CA ILE A 181 -24.02 12.23 23.64
C ILE A 181 -23.10 11.01 23.61
N TYR A 182 -23.29 10.06 24.53
CA TYR A 182 -22.54 8.80 24.55
C TYR A 182 -22.71 8.05 23.23
N ASN A 183 -23.94 7.88 22.74
CA ASN A 183 -24.18 7.19 21.47
C ASN A 183 -23.50 7.92 20.28
N ASN A 184 -23.54 9.25 20.24
CA ASN A 184 -22.88 10.03 19.19
C ASN A 184 -21.35 9.83 19.20
N LEU A 185 -20.70 9.94 20.36
CA LEU A 185 -19.25 9.72 20.48
C LEU A 185 -18.86 8.26 20.23
N ASN A 186 -19.69 7.32 20.69
CA ASN A 186 -19.50 5.88 20.49
C ASN A 186 -19.51 5.50 19.00
N GLN A 187 -20.36 6.15 18.17
CA GLN A 187 -20.39 5.88 16.73
C GLN A 187 -19.03 6.10 16.06
N HIS A 188 -18.26 7.11 16.48
CA HIS A 188 -16.91 7.33 15.96
C HIS A 188 -15.95 6.21 16.36
N THR A 189 -16.06 5.70 17.59
CA THR A 189 -15.25 4.56 18.09
C THR A 189 -15.58 3.28 17.32
N VAL A 190 -16.86 3.03 17.05
CA VAL A 190 -17.32 1.92 16.21
C VAL A 190 -16.77 2.04 14.80
N GLU A 191 -16.79 3.23 14.21
CA GLU A 191 -16.29 3.44 12.85
C GLU A 191 -14.76 3.23 12.74
N LEU A 192 -13.98 3.66 13.75
CA LEU A 192 -12.55 3.32 13.83
C LEU A 192 -12.34 1.80 13.86
N GLY A 193 -13.18 1.07 14.60
CA GLY A 193 -13.17 -0.39 14.62
C GLY A 193 -13.52 -1.03 13.27
N ASN A 194 -14.53 -0.50 12.57
CA ASN A 194 -14.90 -0.95 11.22
C ASN A 194 -13.76 -0.75 10.23
N ILE A 195 -13.07 0.40 10.31
CA ILE A 195 -11.91 0.70 9.48
C ILE A 195 -10.77 -0.28 9.76
N GLN A 196 -10.44 -0.53 11.03
CA GLN A 196 -9.44 -1.53 11.40
C GLN A 196 -9.81 -2.91 10.84
N ALA A 197 -11.05 -3.36 11.01
CA ALA A 197 -11.51 -4.64 10.50
C ALA A 197 -11.42 -4.72 8.96
N GLY A 198 -11.71 -3.62 8.26
CA GLY A 198 -11.53 -3.51 6.82
C GLY A 198 -10.05 -3.65 6.41
N CYS A 199 -9.14 -2.98 7.12
CA CYS A 199 -7.71 -3.08 6.87
C CYS A 199 -7.19 -4.50 7.17
N ASP A 200 -7.62 -5.11 8.27
CA ASP A 200 -7.28 -6.49 8.63
C ASP A 200 -7.79 -7.49 7.58
N ARG A 201 -8.99 -7.27 7.02
CA ARG A 201 -9.52 -8.10 5.92
C ARG A 201 -8.63 -8.01 4.68
N ILE A 202 -8.22 -6.80 4.29
CA ILE A 202 -7.27 -6.62 3.19
C ILE A 202 -6.00 -7.42 3.52
N LEU A 203 -5.34 -7.13 4.64
CA LEU A 203 -4.07 -7.78 5.00
C LEU A 203 -4.15 -9.32 5.05
N SER A 204 -5.23 -9.87 5.63
CA SER A 204 -5.37 -11.32 5.85
C SER A 204 -5.93 -12.10 4.65
N THR A 205 -6.54 -11.43 3.68
CA THR A 205 -7.20 -12.08 2.54
C THR A 205 -6.55 -11.65 1.22
N PRO A 206 -5.35 -12.15 0.88
CA PRO A 206 -4.71 -11.85 -0.40
C PRO A 206 -5.46 -12.49 -1.57
N LEU A 207 -5.09 -12.11 -2.80
CA LEU A 207 -5.61 -12.79 -3.99
C LEU A 207 -5.21 -14.28 -3.97
N PRO A 208 -6.01 -15.19 -4.56
CA PRO A 208 -5.68 -16.60 -4.58
C PRO A 208 -4.28 -16.85 -5.15
N PHE A 209 -3.38 -17.42 -4.34
CA PHE A 209 -1.98 -17.61 -4.70
C PHE A 209 -1.77 -18.33 -6.04
N SER A 210 -2.61 -19.31 -6.35
CA SER A 210 -2.58 -20.04 -7.63
C SER A 210 -2.72 -19.13 -8.84
N TYR A 211 -3.50 -18.05 -8.72
CA TYR A 211 -3.69 -17.07 -9.78
C TYR A 211 -2.42 -16.25 -10.01
N SER A 212 -1.80 -15.75 -8.95
CA SER A 212 -0.55 -14.98 -9.01
C SER A 212 0.60 -15.82 -9.58
N VAL A 213 0.74 -17.08 -9.15
CA VAL A 213 1.78 -18.00 -9.66
C VAL A 213 1.58 -18.34 -11.12
N LEU A 214 0.34 -18.65 -11.53
CA LEU A 214 0.04 -19.00 -12.92
C LEU A 214 0.38 -17.85 -13.86
N LEU A 215 -0.06 -16.63 -13.53
CA LEU A 215 0.21 -15.46 -14.37
C LEU A 215 1.69 -15.09 -14.41
N HIS A 216 2.35 -15.08 -13.27
CA HIS A 216 3.78 -14.79 -13.21
C HIS A 216 4.58 -15.76 -14.09
N ARG A 217 4.29 -17.06 -13.99
CA ARG A 217 4.92 -18.09 -14.85
C ARG A 217 4.59 -17.87 -16.32
N ALA A 218 3.33 -17.59 -16.66
CA ALA A 218 2.91 -17.38 -18.05
C ALA A 218 3.60 -16.14 -18.68
N VAL A 219 3.72 -15.04 -17.93
CA VAL A 219 4.43 -13.82 -18.35
C VAL A 219 5.90 -14.11 -18.62
N TYR A 220 6.59 -14.76 -17.68
CA TYR A 220 8.01 -15.05 -17.83
C TYR A 220 8.25 -16.03 -18.98
N SER A 221 7.49 -17.12 -19.06
CA SER A 221 7.58 -18.06 -20.19
C SER A 221 7.32 -17.38 -21.53
N PHE A 222 6.32 -16.51 -21.62
CA PHE A 222 6.06 -15.73 -22.84
C PHE A 222 7.25 -14.87 -23.23
N CYS A 223 7.78 -14.06 -22.30
CA CYS A 223 8.87 -13.13 -22.59
C CYS A 223 10.17 -13.85 -22.98
N PHE A 224 10.48 -14.99 -22.35
CA PHE A 224 11.69 -15.76 -22.66
C PHE A 224 11.62 -16.52 -23.98
N ILE A 225 10.43 -16.95 -24.42
CA ILE A 225 10.27 -17.68 -25.70
C ILE A 225 10.01 -16.71 -26.87
N LEU A 226 9.50 -15.50 -26.60
CA LEU A 226 9.19 -14.49 -27.62
C LEU A 226 10.33 -14.22 -28.64
N PRO A 227 11.62 -14.12 -28.26
CA PRO A 227 12.70 -13.90 -29.23
C PRO A 227 12.74 -14.95 -30.35
N PHE A 228 12.48 -16.22 -30.02
CA PHE A 228 12.53 -17.35 -30.95
C PHE A 228 11.40 -17.32 -31.99
N SER A 229 10.31 -16.62 -31.69
CA SER A 229 9.16 -16.43 -32.57
C SER A 229 9.35 -15.26 -33.53
N LEU A 230 10.04 -14.21 -33.08
CA LEU A 230 10.18 -12.96 -33.82
C LEU A 230 11.46 -12.89 -34.67
N GLU A 231 12.49 -13.66 -34.32
CA GLU A 231 13.80 -13.56 -34.94
C GLU A 231 13.76 -13.77 -36.46
N ALA A 232 13.08 -14.81 -36.93
CA ALA A 232 12.99 -15.14 -38.36
C ALA A 232 12.37 -14.01 -39.21
N ASN A 233 11.51 -13.18 -38.62
CA ASN A 233 10.80 -12.11 -39.33
C ASN A 233 11.48 -10.73 -39.18
N LEU A 234 12.16 -10.48 -38.06
CA LEU A 234 12.67 -9.14 -37.71
C LEU A 234 14.20 -9.03 -37.72
N GLY A 235 14.93 -10.15 -37.68
CA GLY A 235 16.40 -10.17 -37.70
C GLY A 235 17.01 -9.25 -36.64
N LEU A 236 17.79 -8.26 -37.07
CA LEU A 236 18.48 -7.30 -36.19
C LEU A 236 17.52 -6.45 -35.32
N TRP A 237 16.26 -6.30 -35.71
CA TRP A 237 15.27 -5.55 -34.93
C TRP A 237 14.65 -6.34 -33.79
N THR A 238 14.87 -7.66 -33.73
CA THR A 238 14.28 -8.55 -32.71
C THR A 238 14.54 -8.09 -31.28
N PRO A 239 15.79 -7.78 -30.86
CA PRO A 239 16.05 -7.39 -29.47
C PRO A 239 15.31 -6.11 -29.06
N VAL A 240 15.13 -5.16 -29.99
CA VAL A 240 14.42 -3.91 -29.72
C VAL A 240 12.94 -4.17 -29.49
N LEU A 241 12.28 -4.92 -30.38
CA LEU A 241 10.85 -5.17 -30.25
C LEU A 241 10.53 -6.10 -29.09
N VAL A 242 11.36 -7.12 -28.87
CA VAL A 242 11.24 -8.00 -27.71
C VAL A 242 11.42 -7.20 -26.41
N ALA A 243 12.40 -6.29 -26.32
CA ALA A 243 12.58 -5.44 -25.15
C ALA A 243 11.30 -4.65 -24.82
N LEU A 244 10.69 -4.05 -25.84
CA LEU A 244 9.46 -3.27 -25.69
C LEU A 244 8.31 -4.15 -25.17
N ILE A 245 8.06 -5.29 -25.81
CA ILE A 245 6.97 -6.19 -25.43
C ILE A 245 7.22 -6.79 -24.03
N ALA A 246 8.44 -7.24 -23.75
CA ALA A 246 8.80 -7.80 -22.46
C ALA A 246 8.67 -6.77 -21.33
N TYR A 247 9.08 -5.52 -21.57
CA TYR A 247 8.88 -4.45 -20.60
C TYR A 247 7.39 -4.22 -20.28
N LEU A 248 6.51 -4.24 -21.28
CA LEU A 248 5.07 -4.07 -21.06
C LEU A 248 4.48 -5.22 -20.22
N PHE A 249 4.77 -6.47 -20.56
CA PHE A 249 4.22 -7.62 -19.85
C PHE A 249 4.82 -7.81 -18.45
N LEU A 250 6.15 -7.74 -18.32
CA LEU A 250 6.82 -7.82 -17.02
C LEU A 250 6.45 -6.64 -16.13
N GLY A 251 6.39 -5.43 -16.70
CA GLY A 251 6.04 -4.20 -15.99
C GLY A 251 4.61 -4.22 -15.46
N LEU A 252 3.64 -4.69 -16.25
CA LEU A 252 2.25 -4.84 -15.79
C LEU A 252 2.10 -5.91 -14.71
N ASP A 253 2.81 -7.02 -14.81
CA ASP A 253 2.79 -8.08 -13.80
C ASP A 253 3.34 -7.58 -12.46
N GLU A 254 4.48 -6.89 -12.50
CA GLU A 254 5.14 -6.34 -11.31
C GLU A 254 4.36 -5.15 -10.70
N LEU A 255 3.76 -4.29 -11.53
CA LEU A 255 2.85 -3.23 -11.04
C LEU A 255 1.66 -3.84 -10.29
N SER A 256 1.08 -4.90 -10.84
CA SER A 256 -0.05 -5.58 -10.19
C SER A 256 0.37 -6.15 -8.85
N ALA A 257 1.58 -6.71 -8.74
CA ALA A 257 2.12 -7.23 -7.49
C ALA A 257 2.36 -6.13 -6.44
N GLU A 258 2.87 -4.96 -6.86
CA GLU A 258 3.04 -3.80 -5.96
C GLU A 258 1.69 -3.26 -5.46
N LEU A 259 0.69 -3.12 -6.32
CA LEU A 259 -0.66 -2.68 -5.92
C LEU A 259 -1.41 -3.69 -5.04
N GLU A 260 -1.02 -4.97 -5.07
CA GLU A 260 -1.64 -6.03 -4.27
C GLU A 260 -1.44 -5.82 -2.76
N GLU A 261 -0.36 -5.13 -2.36
CA GLU A 261 0.09 -4.93 -0.98
C GLU A 261 0.09 -3.44 -0.56
N PRO A 262 -1.08 -2.80 -0.42
CA PRO A 262 -1.17 -1.34 -0.28
C PRO A 262 -0.58 -0.75 1.01
N PHE A 263 -0.33 -1.58 2.02
CA PHE A 263 0.13 -1.13 3.33
C PHE A 263 1.63 -1.30 3.56
N GLY A 264 2.38 -1.76 2.56
CA GLY A 264 3.81 -2.00 2.68
C GLY A 264 4.66 -0.72 2.77
N LEU A 265 5.91 -0.88 2.32
CA LEU A 265 6.96 0.15 2.34
C LEU A 265 7.51 0.45 0.94
N GLN A 266 6.89 -0.10 -0.09
CA GLN A 266 7.27 0.18 -1.48
C GLN A 266 6.86 1.60 -1.87
N ASP A 267 7.48 2.09 -2.95
CA ASP A 267 7.36 3.48 -3.35
C ASP A 267 5.90 3.90 -3.62
N ASN A 268 5.08 2.98 -4.16
CA ASN A 268 3.68 3.23 -4.51
C ASN A 268 2.67 2.76 -3.44
N ASP A 269 3.14 2.23 -2.31
CA ASP A 269 2.29 1.88 -1.18
C ASP A 269 1.73 3.14 -0.51
N LEU A 270 0.68 2.98 0.29
CA LEU A 270 0.05 4.10 0.98
C LEU A 270 1.02 4.77 1.97
N ALA A 271 1.02 6.11 1.96
CA ALA A 271 1.85 6.94 2.83
C ALA A 271 1.30 6.98 4.28
N LEU A 272 1.27 5.83 4.94
CA LEU A 272 0.64 5.68 6.25
C LEU A 272 1.34 6.51 7.32
N ASP A 273 2.66 6.72 7.26
CA ASP A 273 3.34 7.59 8.26
C ASP A 273 2.87 9.02 8.15
N SER A 274 2.70 9.50 6.92
CA SER A 274 2.22 10.86 6.66
C SER A 274 0.77 11.03 7.06
N ILE A 275 -0.06 9.98 6.93
CA ILE A 275 -1.43 10.01 7.44
C ILE A 275 -1.45 10.01 8.97
N VAL A 276 -0.65 9.16 9.62
CA VAL A 276 -0.51 9.16 11.09
C VAL A 276 -0.03 10.53 11.59
N ARG A 277 1.02 11.10 10.97
CA ARG A 277 1.53 12.43 11.31
C ARG A 277 0.51 13.53 11.02
N LEU A 278 -0.32 13.40 9.98
CA LEU A 278 -1.41 14.34 9.71
C LEU A 278 -2.43 14.32 10.85
N VAL A 279 -2.91 13.14 11.24
CA VAL A 279 -3.87 12.97 12.35
C VAL A 279 -3.29 13.53 13.63
N GLU A 280 -2.02 13.23 13.93
CA GLU A 280 -1.30 13.75 15.10
C GLU A 280 -1.27 15.28 15.12
N ARG A 281 -0.87 15.91 14.01
CA ARG A 281 -0.80 17.38 13.91
C ARG A 281 -2.15 18.06 14.03
N GLU A 282 -3.17 17.54 13.36
CA GLU A 282 -4.53 18.11 13.43
C GLU A 282 -5.12 17.97 14.84
N THR A 283 -4.88 16.82 15.49
CA THR A 283 -5.35 16.56 16.85
C THR A 283 -4.66 17.45 17.87
N LEU A 284 -3.32 17.52 17.85
CA LEU A 284 -2.53 18.37 18.75
C LEU A 284 -2.87 19.86 18.56
N SER A 285 -3.11 20.30 17.31
CA SER A 285 -3.60 21.65 17.03
C SER A 285 -4.97 21.91 17.66
N SER A 286 -5.87 20.91 17.71
CA SER A 286 -7.22 21.04 18.28
C SER A 286 -7.24 21.09 19.81
N ILE A 287 -6.20 20.58 20.48
CA ILE A 287 -6.02 20.66 21.94
C ILE A 287 -5.01 21.74 22.36
N GLY A 288 -4.45 22.51 21.42
CA GLY A 288 -3.51 23.61 21.72
C GLY A 288 -2.16 23.14 22.26
N ARG A 289 -1.67 21.98 21.82
CA ARG A 289 -0.35 21.43 22.16
C ARG A 289 0.68 21.74 21.07
N GLU A 290 1.95 21.46 21.35
CA GLU A 290 3.04 21.62 20.37
C GLU A 290 2.79 20.72 19.15
N ILE A 291 2.91 21.28 17.95
CA ILE A 291 2.58 20.59 16.70
C ILE A 291 3.90 20.10 16.09
N PRO A 292 4.07 18.78 15.86
CA PRO A 292 5.27 18.28 15.23
C PRO A 292 5.36 18.69 13.76
N GLU A 293 6.59 18.75 13.24
CA GLU A 293 6.83 19.08 11.83
C GLU A 293 6.16 18.07 10.88
N PRO A 294 5.65 18.52 9.71
CA PRO A 294 5.17 17.62 8.66
C PRO A 294 6.30 16.72 8.16
N LEU A 295 5.96 15.46 7.84
CA LEU A 295 6.85 14.62 7.04
C LEU A 295 6.93 15.21 5.63
N ARG A 296 8.16 15.47 5.17
CA ARG A 296 8.41 16.00 3.83
C ARG A 296 8.74 14.84 2.90
N PRO A 297 8.27 14.86 1.64
CA PRO A 297 8.60 13.82 0.69
C PRO A 297 10.11 13.80 0.44
N TRP A 298 10.74 12.64 0.53
CA TRP A 298 12.15 12.44 0.18
C TRP A 298 12.23 11.76 -1.18
N LYS A 299 12.89 12.41 -2.16
CA LYS A 299 12.89 11.99 -3.58
C LYS A 299 11.47 11.79 -4.16
N GLY A 300 10.50 12.56 -3.70
CA GLY A 300 9.09 12.43 -4.11
C GLY A 300 8.33 11.32 -3.37
N HIS A 301 9.02 10.45 -2.61
CA HIS A 301 8.38 9.45 -1.77
C HIS A 301 7.86 10.07 -0.48
N LEU A 302 6.56 9.94 -0.26
CA LEU A 302 5.91 10.25 0.99
C LEU A 302 5.67 8.93 1.73
N SER A 303 6.30 8.79 2.91
CA SER A 303 6.19 7.63 3.80
C SER A 303 4.87 7.59 4.55
#